data_AF-X0YE80-F1
#
_entry.id   AF-X0YE80-F1
#
_cell.length_a   1.000
_cell.length_b   1.000
_cell.length_c   1.000
_cell.angle_alpha   90.00
_cell.angle_beta   90.00
_cell.angle_gamma   90.00
#
_symmetry.space_group_name_H-M   'P 1'
#
loop_
_entity.id
_entity.type
_entity.pdbx_description
1 polymer ?
#
loop_
_entity_poly.entity_id
_entity_poly.type
_entity_poly.pdbx_seq_one_letter_code
_entity_poly.pdbx_strand_id
1 'polypeptide(L)'
;MRSAPNTQVVFSIMTPEQIAREIERSRTQDPWFVQLFAYFENFFTGDWGQSYVGNLAGKPVTQIISEIFPKTIELMIIPIVVVPFIAVKLGVTSAKNKNKMKDTGIRFLAILGAGFPVFWIATLLQLLFGYYLGNFTMGELDFSVFNANTPGMGLPGPPGVALTGFRII
;
A
#
# COMPACT_ATOMS: atom_id res chain seq x y z
N MET A 1 -17.81 -4.27 -33.28
CA MET A 1 -16.80 -3.73 -32.33
C MET A 1 -17.35 -3.86 -30.93
N ARG A 2 -16.96 -4.90 -30.18
CA ARG A 2 -17.35 -5.05 -28.77
C ARG A 2 -16.23 -4.46 -27.93
N SER A 3 -16.35 -3.19 -27.56
CA SER A 3 -15.50 -2.62 -26.50
C SER A 3 -15.67 -3.47 -25.25
N ALA A 4 -14.57 -3.86 -24.61
CA ALA A 4 -14.63 -4.65 -23.38
C ALA A 4 -15.45 -3.87 -22.32
N PRO A 5 -16.31 -4.55 -21.53
CA PRO A 5 -17.29 -3.89 -20.66
C PRO A 5 -16.66 -2.95 -19.61
N ASN A 6 -15.41 -3.19 -19.23
CA ASN A 6 -14.62 -2.34 -18.33
C ASN A 6 -14.17 -1.01 -18.96
N THR A 7 -13.99 -0.95 -20.27
CA THR A 7 -13.51 0.26 -20.98
C THR A 7 -14.54 1.39 -20.93
N GLN A 8 -15.84 1.06 -20.89
CA GLN A 8 -16.91 2.06 -20.89
C GLN A 8 -16.99 2.86 -19.59
N VAL A 9 -16.62 2.25 -18.45
CA VAL A 9 -16.62 2.92 -17.14
C VAL A 9 -15.45 3.90 -17.02
N VAL A 10 -14.32 3.59 -17.63
CA VAL A 10 -13.12 4.44 -17.57
C VAL A 10 -13.24 5.59 -18.57
N PHE A 11 -13.85 5.37 -19.74
CA PHE A 11 -14.10 6.44 -20.71
C PHE A 11 -15.21 7.41 -20.32
N SER A 12 -16.13 7.06 -19.41
CA SER A 12 -17.20 7.97 -18.97
C SER A 12 -16.70 9.14 -18.12
N ILE A 13 -15.49 9.04 -17.56
CA ILE A 13 -14.84 10.08 -16.75
C ILE A 13 -13.75 10.87 -17.51
N MET A 14 -13.58 10.59 -18.81
CA MET A 14 -12.56 11.20 -19.67
C MET A 14 -13.15 12.18 -20.67
N THR A 15 -12.35 13.16 -21.12
CA THR A 15 -12.73 14.00 -22.26
C THR A 15 -12.60 13.23 -23.59
N PRO A 16 -13.35 13.58 -24.64
CA PRO A 16 -13.24 12.94 -25.96
C PRO A 16 -11.80 12.91 -26.50
N GLU A 17 -11.01 13.95 -26.22
CA GLU A 17 -9.60 14.05 -26.62
C GLU A 17 -8.68 13.14 -25.80
N GLN A 18 -9.02 12.83 -24.56
CA GLN A 18 -8.29 11.86 -23.73
C GLN A 18 -8.56 10.42 -24.20
N ILE A 19 -9.82 10.13 -24.56
CA ILE A 19 -10.23 8.82 -25.08
C ILE A 19 -9.50 8.52 -26.40
N ALA A 20 -9.47 9.48 -27.32
CA ALA A 20 -8.79 9.30 -28.61
C ALA A 20 -7.29 8.98 -28.44
N ARG A 21 -6.60 9.73 -27.56
CA ARG A 21 -5.19 9.50 -27.24
C ARG A 21 -4.94 8.14 -26.61
N GLU A 22 -5.81 7.71 -25.69
CA GLU A 22 -5.62 6.42 -25.00
C GLU A 22 -5.92 5.23 -25.91
N ILE A 23 -6.88 5.35 -26.84
CA ILE A 23 -7.16 4.32 -27.86
C ILE A 23 -5.94 4.10 -28.76
N GLU A 24 -5.29 5.19 -29.18
CA GLU A 24 -4.10 5.14 -30.03
C GLU A 24 -2.90 4.56 -29.26
N ARG A 25 -2.65 5.05 -28.04
CA ARG A 25 -1.55 4.60 -27.18
C ARG A 25 -1.65 3.14 -26.76
N SER A 26 -2.84 2.70 -26.32
CA SER A 26 -3.07 1.33 -25.85
C SER A 26 -3.34 0.34 -26.98
N ARG A 27 -3.44 0.83 -28.23
CA ARG A 27 -3.77 0.04 -29.42
C ARG A 27 -5.04 -0.80 -29.23
N THR A 28 -6.07 -0.22 -28.61
CA THR A 28 -7.28 -0.96 -28.19
C THR A 28 -8.01 -1.67 -29.36
N GLN A 29 -7.77 -1.24 -30.60
CA GLN A 29 -8.37 -1.83 -31.80
C GLN A 29 -7.60 -3.04 -32.35
N ASP A 30 -6.35 -3.22 -31.91
CA ASP A 30 -5.51 -4.33 -32.35
C ASP A 30 -5.85 -5.62 -31.59
N PRO A 31 -5.45 -6.80 -32.12
CA PRO A 31 -5.57 -8.06 -31.38
C PRO A 31 -4.92 -7.99 -30.00
N TRP A 32 -5.45 -8.74 -29.03
CA TRP A 32 -5.03 -8.70 -27.62
C TRP A 32 -3.52 -8.88 -27.40
N PHE A 33 -2.85 -9.67 -28.25
CA PHE A 33 -1.42 -9.90 -28.16
C PHE A 33 -0.61 -8.65 -28.54
N VAL A 34 -1.08 -7.86 -29.51
CA VAL A 34 -0.46 -6.57 -29.89
C VAL A 34 -0.62 -5.56 -28.76
N GLN A 35 -1.79 -5.52 -28.12
CA GLN A 35 -2.03 -4.67 -26.94
C GLN A 35 -1.09 -5.05 -25.78
N LEU A 36 -0.86 -6.35 -25.57
CA LEU A 36 0.06 -6.82 -24.54
C LEU A 36 1.51 -6.43 -24.85
N PHE A 37 1.96 -6.56 -26.09
CA PHE A 37 3.29 -6.11 -26.49
C PHE A 37 3.44 -4.59 -26.35
N ALA A 38 2.45 -3.81 -26.78
CA ALA A 38 2.45 -2.36 -26.59
C ALA A 38 2.45 -1.97 -25.10
N TYR A 39 1.73 -2.71 -24.24
CA TYR A 39 1.77 -2.52 -22.80
C TYR A 39 3.17 -2.74 -22.22
N PHE A 40 3.86 -3.82 -22.60
CA PHE A 40 5.22 -4.07 -22.16
C PHE A 40 6.21 -3.04 -22.70
N GLU A 41 6.10 -2.66 -23.97
CA GLU A 41 6.88 -1.59 -24.59
C GLU A 41 6.73 -0.29 -23.78
N ASN A 42 5.49 0.16 -23.57
CA ASN A 42 5.15 1.34 -22.77
C ASN A 42 5.62 1.24 -21.31
N PHE A 43 5.61 0.03 -20.73
CA PHE A 43 6.09 -0.21 -19.38
C PHE A 43 7.61 0.02 -19.28
N PHE A 44 8.39 -0.52 -20.21
CA PHE A 44 9.85 -0.38 -20.20
C PHE A 44 10.35 0.99 -20.68
N THR A 45 9.59 1.68 -21.53
CA THR A 45 9.90 3.07 -21.93
C THR A 45 9.51 4.11 -20.88
N GLY A 46 8.74 3.72 -19.86
CA GLY A 46 8.25 4.62 -18.81
C GLY A 46 7.03 5.44 -19.22
N ASP A 47 6.45 5.20 -20.40
CA ASP A 47 5.17 5.80 -20.80
C ASP A 47 4.01 5.01 -20.20
N TRP A 48 3.79 5.16 -18.89
CA TRP A 48 2.70 4.46 -18.18
C TRP A 48 1.35 5.18 -18.31
N GLY A 49 1.31 6.32 -19.01
CA GLY A 49 0.09 7.07 -19.25
C GLY A 49 -0.24 8.04 -18.11
N GLN A 50 -1.48 8.52 -18.11
CA GLN A 50 -1.98 9.50 -17.16
C GLN A 50 -3.03 8.88 -16.23
N SER A 51 -3.12 9.39 -15.00
CA SER A 51 -4.24 9.07 -14.14
C SER A 51 -5.51 9.76 -14.63
N TYR A 52 -6.64 9.07 -14.50
CA TYR A 52 -7.97 9.58 -14.82
C TYR A 52 -8.84 9.75 -13.57
N VAL A 53 -8.26 9.59 -12.38
CA VAL A 53 -8.99 9.52 -11.10
C VAL A 53 -8.87 10.83 -10.33
N GLY A 54 -10.01 11.48 -10.09
CA GLY A 54 -10.15 12.57 -9.12
C GLY A 54 -9.16 13.73 -9.30
N ASN A 55 -8.51 14.14 -8.21
CA ASN A 55 -7.52 15.22 -8.15
C ASN A 55 -6.15 14.86 -8.77
N LEU A 56 -5.99 13.62 -9.25
CA LEU A 56 -4.79 13.15 -9.94
C LEU A 56 -4.97 13.11 -11.46
N ALA A 57 -6.14 13.52 -11.96
CA ALA A 57 -6.44 13.54 -13.39
C ALA A 57 -5.37 14.32 -14.18
N GLY A 58 -4.83 13.70 -15.22
CA GLY A 58 -3.80 14.29 -16.10
C GLY A 58 -2.36 14.18 -15.59
N LYS A 59 -2.12 13.72 -14.36
CA LYS A 59 -0.76 13.49 -13.86
C LYS A 59 -0.18 12.20 -14.44
N PRO A 60 1.11 12.17 -14.85
CA PRO A 60 1.78 10.94 -15.27
C PRO A 60 1.76 9.88 -14.16
N VAL A 61 1.40 8.65 -14.50
CA VAL A 61 1.34 7.53 -13.53
C VAL A 61 2.72 7.23 -12.94
N THR A 62 3.78 7.36 -13.74
CA THR A 62 5.18 7.24 -13.26
C THR A 62 5.50 8.20 -12.13
N GLN A 63 5.05 9.46 -12.23
CA GLN A 63 5.26 10.44 -11.19
C GLN A 63 4.52 10.06 -9.90
N ILE A 64 3.24 9.69 -10.02
CA ILE A 64 2.42 9.28 -8.88
C ILE A 64 3.07 8.10 -8.15
N ILE A 65 3.52 7.08 -8.88
CA ILE A 65 4.17 5.92 -8.30
C ILE A 65 5.51 6.32 -7.67
N SER A 66 6.30 7.17 -8.29
CA SER A 66 7.58 7.63 -7.72
C SER A 66 7.43 8.38 -6.40
N GLU A 67 6.31 9.08 -6.19
CA GLU A 67 6.01 9.80 -4.95
C GLU A 67 5.56 8.87 -3.82
N ILE A 68 4.89 7.76 -4.15
CA ILE A 68 4.29 6.83 -3.18
C ILE A 68 5.23 5.65 -2.87
N PHE A 69 5.96 5.16 -3.87
CA PHE A 69 6.80 3.96 -3.78
C PHE A 69 7.81 3.98 -2.63
N PRO A 70 8.57 5.08 -2.39
CA PRO A 70 9.48 5.15 -1.24
C PRO A 70 8.76 4.95 0.10
N LYS A 71 7.53 5.46 0.24
CA LYS A 71 6.74 5.33 1.47
C LYS A 71 6.34 3.89 1.75
N THR A 72 5.99 3.14 0.71
CA THR A 72 5.71 1.70 0.83
C THR A 72 6.95 0.95 1.30
N ILE A 73 8.13 1.26 0.76
CA ILE A 73 9.39 0.63 1.17
C ILE A 73 9.69 0.94 2.64
N GLU A 74 9.56 2.19 3.06
CA GLU A 74 9.77 2.61 4.44
C GLU A 74 8.83 1.87 5.40
N LEU A 75 7.55 1.68 5.03
CA LEU A 75 6.60 0.93 5.84
C LEU A 75 6.90 -0.58 5.88
N MET A 76 7.43 -1.15 4.81
CA MET A 76 7.73 -2.59 4.71
C MET A 76 9.05 -2.99 5.36
N ILE A 77 10.02 -2.08 5.47
CA ILE A 77 11.38 -2.44 5.89
C ILE A 77 11.43 -2.98 7.32
N ILE A 78 10.66 -2.39 8.24
CA ILE A 78 10.62 -2.80 9.64
C ILE A 78 10.01 -4.21 9.78
N PRO A 79 8.80 -4.50 9.24
CA PRO A 79 8.24 -5.85 9.26
C PRO A 79 9.15 -6.91 8.65
N ILE A 80 9.79 -6.61 7.50
CA ILE A 80 10.68 -7.55 6.80
C ILE A 80 11.84 -8.01 7.69
N VAL A 81 12.36 -7.14 8.55
CA VAL A 81 13.48 -7.49 9.44
C VAL A 81 12.99 -8.09 10.75
N VAL A 82 12.00 -7.44 11.39
CA VAL A 82 11.57 -7.77 12.75
C VAL A 82 10.74 -9.05 12.79
N VAL A 83 9.83 -9.26 11.83
CA VAL A 83 8.90 -10.40 11.85
C VAL A 83 9.65 -11.72 11.71
N PRO A 84 10.54 -11.94 10.73
CA PRO A 84 11.29 -13.19 10.63
C PRO A 84 12.17 -13.44 11.85
N PHE A 85 12.78 -12.40 12.42
CA PHE A 85 13.61 -12.54 13.61
C PHE A 85 12.82 -13.08 14.81
N ILE A 86 11.63 -12.53 15.06
CA ILE A 86 10.74 -13.00 16.13
C ILE A 86 10.19 -14.39 15.80
N ALA A 87 9.73 -14.60 14.56
CA ALA A 87 9.16 -15.87 14.11
C ALA A 87 10.16 -17.02 14.24
N VAL A 88 11.42 -16.82 13.85
CA VAL A 88 12.49 -17.82 14.01
C VAL A 88 12.75 -18.11 15.48
N LYS A 89 12.85 -17.09 16.34
CA LYS A 89 13.07 -17.30 17.78
C LYS A 89 11.93 -18.09 18.43
N LEU A 90 10.69 -17.76 18.10
CA LEU A 90 9.51 -18.47 18.59
C LEU A 90 9.46 -19.90 18.03
N GLY A 91 9.73 -20.08 16.75
CA GLY A 91 9.78 -21.40 16.10
C GLY A 91 10.84 -22.33 16.71
N VAL A 92 12.07 -21.83 16.92
CA VAL A 92 13.14 -22.59 17.58
C VAL A 92 12.77 -22.93 19.02
N THR A 93 12.15 -21.99 19.75
CA THR A 93 11.71 -22.23 21.13
C THR A 93 10.60 -23.29 21.20
N SER A 94 9.61 -23.23 20.31
CA SER A 94 8.56 -24.23 20.19
C SER A 94 9.13 -25.61 19.84
N ALA A 95 10.06 -25.70 18.90
CA ALA A 95 10.71 -26.95 18.51
C ALA A 95 11.49 -27.60 19.67
N LYS A 96 12.26 -26.81 20.44
CA LYS A 96 13.02 -27.29 21.61
C LYS A 96 12.10 -27.72 22.77
N ASN A 97 10.93 -27.12 22.89
CA ASN A 97 9.99 -27.34 23.97
C ASN A 97 8.79 -28.21 23.55
N LYS A 98 8.96 -29.10 22.56
CA LYS A 98 7.91 -29.95 22.01
C LYS A 98 7.02 -30.57 23.10
N ASN A 99 5.70 -30.44 22.95
CA ASN A 99 4.66 -30.94 23.86
C ASN A 99 4.68 -30.34 25.28
N LYS A 100 5.40 -29.23 25.50
CA LYS A 100 5.33 -28.46 26.76
C LYS A 100 4.40 -27.26 26.59
N MET A 101 3.97 -26.68 27.70
CA MET A 101 3.10 -25.48 27.70
C MET A 101 3.61 -24.33 26.81
N LYS A 102 4.94 -24.14 26.73
CA LYS A 102 5.55 -23.13 25.85
C LYS A 102 5.31 -23.41 24.37
N ASP A 103 5.43 -24.67 23.95
CA ASP A 103 5.15 -25.09 22.58
C ASP A 103 3.66 -24.95 22.25
N THR A 104 2.78 -25.40 23.16
CA THR A 104 1.33 -25.27 23.01
C THR A 104 0.91 -23.80 22.86
N GLY A 105 1.43 -22.90 23.70
CA GLY A 105 1.11 -21.47 23.61
C GLY A 105 1.57 -20.81 22.32
N ILE A 106 2.79 -21.13 21.85
CA ILE A 106 3.32 -20.59 20.59
C ILE A 106 2.51 -21.11 19.40
N ARG A 107 2.17 -22.41 19.38
CA ARG A 107 1.33 -23.00 18.32
C ARG A 107 -0.06 -22.41 18.31
N PHE A 108 -0.66 -22.21 19.48
CA PHE A 108 -1.96 -21.56 19.60
C PHE A 108 -1.95 -20.16 19.01
N LEU A 109 -0.96 -19.33 19.37
CA LEU A 109 -0.79 -18.00 18.78
C LEU A 109 -0.58 -18.06 17.25
N ALA A 110 0.19 -19.02 16.75
CA ALA A 110 0.40 -19.20 15.31
C ALA A 110 -0.91 -19.55 14.58
N ILE A 111 -1.73 -20.43 15.16
CA ILE A 111 -3.03 -20.81 14.59
C ILE A 111 -3.99 -19.61 14.62
N LEU A 112 -4.06 -18.87 15.72
CA LEU A 112 -4.88 -17.66 15.80
C LEU A 112 -4.46 -16.63 14.75
N GLY A 113 -3.16 -16.32 14.67
CA GLY A 113 -2.64 -15.34 13.71
C GLY A 113 -2.86 -15.75 12.25
N ALA A 114 -2.81 -17.05 11.94
CA ALA A 114 -3.11 -17.56 10.61
C ALA A 114 -4.62 -17.65 10.31
N GLY A 115 -5.46 -17.79 11.33
CA GLY A 115 -6.91 -17.99 11.19
C GLY A 115 -7.70 -16.70 11.04
N PHE A 116 -7.25 -15.59 11.62
CA PHE A 116 -7.94 -14.31 11.50
C PHE A 116 -7.57 -13.58 10.20
N PRO A 117 -8.55 -13.06 9.45
CA PRO A 117 -8.28 -12.17 8.33
C PRO A 117 -7.53 -10.91 8.79
N VAL A 118 -6.50 -10.50 8.03
CA VAL A 118 -5.65 -9.35 8.38
C VAL A 118 -6.46 -8.08 8.56
N PHE A 119 -7.43 -7.81 7.68
CA PHE A 119 -8.30 -6.64 7.79
C PHE A 119 -9.10 -6.65 9.10
N TRP A 120 -9.51 -7.82 9.61
CA TRP A 120 -10.32 -7.93 10.81
C TRP A 120 -9.50 -7.53 12.05
N ILE A 121 -8.25 -8.03 12.14
CA ILE A 121 -7.31 -7.65 13.20
C ILE A 121 -6.96 -6.16 13.08
N ALA A 122 -6.70 -5.66 11.87
CA ALA A 122 -6.41 -4.23 11.66
C ALA A 122 -7.58 -3.35 12.12
N THR A 123 -8.82 -3.69 11.77
CA THR A 123 -10.01 -2.97 12.20
C THR A 123 -10.20 -3.02 13.73
N LEU A 124 -9.98 -4.17 14.36
CA LEU A 124 -10.08 -4.27 15.82
C LEU A 124 -9.00 -3.46 16.52
N LEU A 125 -7.77 -3.47 16.01
CA LEU A 125 -6.68 -2.65 16.53
C LEU A 125 -7.00 -1.15 16.36
N GLN A 126 -7.53 -0.75 15.20
CA GLN A 126 -7.97 0.63 14.97
C GLN A 126 -9.10 1.02 15.92
N LEU A 127 -10.07 0.16 16.17
CA LEU A 127 -11.15 0.41 17.13
C LEU A 127 -10.61 0.49 18.57
N LEU A 128 -9.71 -0.42 18.94
CA LEU A 128 -9.11 -0.45 20.26
C LEU A 128 -8.28 0.80 20.52
N PHE A 129 -7.35 1.14 19.63
CA PHE A 129 -6.44 2.28 19.81
C PHE A 129 -7.07 3.63 19.46
N GLY A 130 -7.93 3.68 18.45
CA GLY A 130 -8.57 4.92 17.99
C GLY A 130 -9.78 5.33 18.82
N TYR A 131 -10.60 4.38 19.28
CA TYR A 131 -11.81 4.68 20.06
C TYR A 131 -11.63 4.41 21.55
N TYR A 132 -11.36 3.17 21.94
CA TYR A 132 -11.35 2.80 23.36
C TYR A 132 -10.15 3.37 24.13
N LEU A 133 -8.97 3.35 23.51
CA LEU A 133 -7.74 3.93 24.05
C LEU A 133 -7.46 5.34 23.51
N GLY A 134 -8.43 5.95 22.80
CA GLY A 134 -8.27 7.26 22.18
C GLY A 134 -7.79 8.35 23.15
N ASN A 135 -8.14 8.27 24.44
CA ASN A 135 -7.65 9.22 25.45
C ASN A 135 -6.16 9.02 25.81
N PHE A 136 -5.62 7.81 25.64
CA PHE A 136 -4.22 7.50 25.92
C PHE A 136 -3.34 7.64 24.68
N THR A 137 -3.86 7.27 23.51
CA THR A 137 -3.19 7.37 22.22
C THR A 137 -3.44 8.73 21.55
N MET A 138 -4.35 9.56 22.05
CA MET A 138 -4.89 10.72 21.32
C MET A 138 -5.59 10.34 20.01
N GLY A 139 -5.99 9.06 19.85
CA GLY A 139 -6.58 8.54 18.63
C GLY A 139 -5.56 8.20 17.54
N GLU A 140 -4.27 8.38 17.81
CA GLU A 140 -3.18 8.20 16.84
C GLU A 140 -2.00 7.43 17.47
N LEU A 141 -1.27 6.64 16.69
CA LEU A 141 0.04 6.12 17.14
C LEU A 141 1.12 7.05 16.63
N ASP A 142 1.23 8.20 17.28
CA ASP A 142 2.11 9.29 16.91
C ASP A 142 3.52 9.08 17.47
N PHE A 143 4.45 8.68 16.59
CA PHE A 143 5.87 8.78 16.86
C PHE A 143 6.40 10.02 16.13
N SER A 144 7.19 10.85 16.80
CA SER A 144 7.69 12.13 16.26
C SER A 144 8.49 12.00 14.95
N VAL A 145 9.02 10.82 14.62
CA VAL A 145 9.64 10.52 13.32
C VAL A 145 8.62 10.38 12.18
N PHE A 146 7.37 10.02 12.52
CA PHE A 146 6.25 9.85 11.60
C PHE A 146 5.44 11.14 11.38
N ASN A 147 5.54 12.09 12.32
CA ASN A 147 4.64 13.24 12.43
C ASN A 147 5.01 14.46 11.56
N ALA A 148 6.21 14.50 10.98
CA ALA A 148 6.66 15.62 10.15
C ALA A 148 5.86 15.78 8.82
N ASN A 149 4.86 14.93 8.57
CA ASN A 149 4.36 14.66 7.24
C ASN A 149 2.86 14.27 7.16
N THR A 150 2.14 14.26 8.29
CA THR A 150 0.69 13.94 8.36
C THR A 150 -0.14 15.06 7.70
N PRO A 151 -1.01 14.77 6.72
CA PRO A 151 -1.85 15.79 6.09
C PRO A 151 -2.78 16.48 7.11
N GLY A 152 -2.68 17.81 7.24
CA GLY A 152 -3.60 18.64 8.05
C GLY A 152 -3.06 19.14 9.38
N MET A 153 -1.91 18.65 9.87
CA MET A 153 -1.38 19.09 11.19
C MET A 153 -0.51 20.35 11.13
N GLY A 154 0.09 20.68 9.98
CA GLY A 154 0.81 21.96 9.77
C GLY A 154 2.02 22.20 10.69
N LEU A 155 2.43 21.23 11.50
CA LEU A 155 3.51 21.40 12.47
C LEU A 155 4.88 21.33 11.78
N PRO A 156 5.77 22.32 11.99
CA PRO A 156 7.16 22.20 11.56
C PRO A 156 7.81 21.04 12.32
N GLY A 157 8.47 20.13 11.61
CA GLY A 157 9.17 19.01 12.22
C GLY A 157 10.22 19.46 13.24
N PRO A 158 10.62 18.59 14.19
CA PRO A 158 11.57 18.94 15.24
C PRO A 158 12.87 19.55 14.67
N PRO A 159 13.39 20.65 15.26
CA PRO A 159 14.59 21.29 14.76
C PRO A 159 15.78 20.32 14.78
N GLY A 160 16.43 20.16 13.62
CA GLY A 160 17.60 19.28 13.45
C GLY A 160 17.30 17.86 12.96
N VAL A 161 16.03 17.50 12.73
CA VAL A 161 15.64 16.22 12.11
C VAL A 161 15.35 16.47 10.62
N ALA A 162 15.97 15.70 9.73
CA ALA A 162 15.69 15.80 8.30
C ALA A 162 14.20 15.54 8.04
N LEU A 163 13.53 16.48 7.37
CA LEU A 163 12.15 16.29 6.91
C LEU A 163 12.16 15.19 5.84
N THR A 164 11.79 13.97 6.23
CA THR A 164 11.87 12.77 5.36
C THR A 164 10.78 12.73 4.29
N GLY A 165 9.77 13.61 4.31
CA GLY A 165 8.65 13.57 3.36
C GLY A 165 7.71 12.36 3.55
N PHE A 166 7.93 11.56 4.58
CA PHE A 166 7.22 10.34 4.96
C PHE A 166 5.76 10.60 5.41
N ARG A 167 4.80 10.66 4.50
CA ARG A 167 3.38 10.88 4.85
C ARG A 167 2.70 9.55 5.20
N ILE A 168 2.26 9.37 6.45
CA ILE A 168 1.27 8.34 6.79
C ILE A 168 -0.11 8.88 6.39
N ILE A 169 -0.87 8.03 5.70
CA ILE A 169 -2.26 8.23 5.29
C ILE A 169 -3.22 8.08 6.48
#